data_AF-A0A661P4B4-F1
#
_entry.id   AF-A0A661P4B4-F1
#
_cell.length_a   1.000
_cell.length_b   1.000
_cell.length_c   1.000
_cell.angle_alpha   90.00
_cell.angle_beta   90.00
_cell.angle_gamma   90.00
#
_symmetry.space_group_name_H-M   'P 1'
#
loop_
_entity.id
_entity.type
_entity.pdbx_description
1 polymer ?
#
loop_
_entity_poly.entity_id
_entity_poly.type
_entity_poly.pdbx_seq_one_letter_code
_entity_poly.pdbx_strand_id
1 'polypeptide(L)'
;MKYAYANKKFKGAVTEMATSPKNIQERIGDAFINHLIHLEIEELPKKIRLKFSDMFQRLTKYEAVGNKGSVQATIDQISTDEAIEIAGDIVYMADILYSKLSDL
;
A
#
# COMPACT_ATOMS: atom_id res chain seq x y z
N MET A 1 -9.64 19.37 3.98
CA MET A 1 -8.68 18.96 2.92
C MET A 1 -9.21 17.73 2.19
N LYS A 2 -9.34 17.81 0.86
CA LYS A 2 -9.99 16.80 -0.01
C LYS A 2 -9.45 15.36 0.15
N TYR A 3 -8.20 15.21 0.60
CA TYR A 3 -7.51 13.91 0.68
C TYR A 3 -6.96 13.62 2.09
N ALA A 4 -7.57 14.18 3.15
CA ALA A 4 -7.06 14.03 4.52
C ALA A 4 -7.05 12.57 5.01
N TYR A 5 -8.10 11.80 4.70
CA TYR A 5 -8.19 10.39 5.09
C TYR A 5 -7.15 9.53 4.36
N ALA A 6 -7.06 9.64 3.03
CA ALA A 6 -6.02 8.99 2.23
C ALA A 6 -4.62 9.33 2.74
N ASN A 7 -4.33 10.60 3.00
CA ASN A 7 -3.06 11.03 3.60
C ASN A 7 -2.75 10.31 4.92
N LYS A 8 -3.73 10.22 5.82
CA LYS A 8 -3.56 9.54 7.11
C LYS A 8 -3.24 8.05 6.91
N LYS A 9 -3.91 7.37 5.97
CA LYS A 9 -3.68 5.95 5.67
C LYS A 9 -2.30 5.71 5.03
N PHE A 10 -1.91 6.50 4.04
CA PHE A 10 -0.57 6.41 3.44
C PHE A 10 0.55 6.73 4.45
N LYS A 11 0.33 7.67 5.38
CA LYS A 11 1.25 7.92 6.48
C LYS A 11 1.40 6.75 7.42
N GLY A 12 0.29 6.11 7.79
CA GLY A 12 0.31 4.86 8.54
C GLY A 12 1.13 3.79 7.81
N ALA A 13 0.79 3.52 6.55
CA ALA A 13 1.47 2.50 5.73
C ALA A 13 2.98 2.72 5.64
N VAL A 14 3.43 3.94 5.30
CA VAL A 14 4.86 4.27 5.21
C VAL A 14 5.55 4.13 6.58
N THR A 15 4.88 4.54 7.66
CA THR A 15 5.43 4.44 9.02
C THR A 15 5.59 2.98 9.43
N GLU A 16 4.54 2.17 9.25
CA GLU A 16 4.53 0.75 9.58
C GLU A 16 5.60 -0.01 8.78
N MET A 17 5.72 0.27 7.48
CA MET A 17 6.84 -0.23 6.70
C MET A 17 8.16 0.21 7.33
N ALA A 18 8.40 1.49 7.58
CA ALA A 18 9.69 1.98 8.07
C ALA A 18 10.11 1.42 9.44
N THR A 19 9.15 1.16 10.34
CA THR A 19 9.45 0.80 11.73
C THR A 19 9.37 -0.69 12.03
N SER A 20 8.75 -1.49 11.16
CA SER A 20 8.58 -2.92 11.39
C SER A 20 9.92 -3.68 11.22
N PRO A 21 10.27 -4.61 12.12
CA PRO A 21 11.50 -5.41 12.05
C PRO A 21 11.40 -6.58 11.06
N LYS A 22 10.23 -6.77 10.42
CA LYS A 22 9.95 -7.90 9.52
C LYS A 22 10.68 -7.76 8.17
N ASN A 23 10.63 -8.82 7.36
CA ASN A 23 11.14 -8.73 5.98
C ASN A 23 10.26 -7.78 5.13
N ILE A 24 10.74 -7.38 3.95
CA ILE A 24 10.04 -6.37 3.14
C ILE A 24 8.66 -6.85 2.67
N GLN A 25 8.49 -8.15 2.38
CA GLN A 25 7.23 -8.75 1.98
C GLN A 25 6.17 -8.60 3.09
N GLU A 26 6.50 -9.00 4.31
CA GLU A 26 5.59 -8.88 5.46
C GLU A 26 5.30 -7.40 5.77
N ARG A 27 6.28 -6.52 5.64
CA ARG A 27 6.11 -5.07 5.85
C ARG A 27 5.09 -4.46 4.90
N ILE A 28 5.14 -4.78 3.60
CA ILE A 28 4.15 -4.28 2.63
C ILE A 28 2.78 -4.92 2.84
N GLY A 29 2.73 -6.19 3.25
CA GLY A 29 1.50 -6.90 3.57
C GLY A 29 0.75 -6.26 4.73
N ASP A 30 1.45 -6.07 5.86
CA ASP A 30 0.90 -5.41 7.05
C ASP A 30 0.43 -3.99 6.72
N ALA A 31 1.28 -3.20 6.05
CA ALA A 31 0.96 -1.83 5.65
C ALA A 31 -0.30 -1.75 4.76
N PHE A 32 -0.47 -2.71 3.85
CA PHE A 32 -1.66 -2.78 3.02
C PHE A 32 -2.91 -3.16 3.83
N ILE A 33 -2.83 -4.22 4.64
CA ILE A 33 -3.97 -4.74 5.44
C ILE A 33 -4.42 -3.72 6.50
N ASN A 34 -3.50 -3.11 7.21
CA ASN A 34 -3.82 -2.24 8.35
C ASN A 34 -4.23 -0.82 7.92
N HIS A 35 -3.82 -0.41 6.72
CA HIS A 35 -4.01 0.97 6.27
C HIS A 35 -4.70 1.09 4.92
N LEU A 36 -4.13 0.50 3.86
CA LEU A 36 -4.51 0.83 2.48
C LEU A 36 -5.77 0.10 1.98
N ILE A 37 -6.08 -1.10 2.48
CA ILE A 37 -7.27 -1.87 2.07
C ILE A 37 -8.60 -1.16 2.39
N HIS A 38 -8.56 -0.17 3.28
CA HIS A 38 -9.72 0.61 3.70
C HIS A 38 -9.97 1.87 2.85
N LEU A 39 -9.19 2.06 1.77
CA LEU A 39 -9.33 3.20 0.87
C LEU A 39 -10.15 2.79 -0.35
N GLU A 40 -11.17 3.60 -0.64
CA GLU A 40 -11.86 3.54 -1.92
C GLU A 40 -11.08 4.36 -2.95
N ILE A 41 -11.10 3.92 -4.22
CA ILE A 41 -10.31 4.55 -5.27
C ILE A 41 -10.72 6.01 -5.53
N GLU A 42 -11.98 6.35 -5.25
CA GLU A 42 -12.54 7.70 -5.33
C GLU A 42 -11.90 8.65 -4.33
N GLU A 43 -11.42 8.15 -3.18
CA GLU A 43 -10.76 8.92 -2.13
C GLU A 43 -9.33 9.34 -2.51
N LEU A 44 -8.82 8.85 -3.65
CA LEU A 44 -7.49 9.15 -4.14
C LEU A 44 -7.48 10.22 -5.24
N PRO A 45 -6.41 11.04 -5.34
CA PRO A 45 -6.15 11.89 -6.50
C PRO A 45 -6.14 11.07 -7.81
N LYS A 46 -6.79 11.59 -8.86
CA LYS A 46 -6.90 10.91 -10.16
C LYS A 46 -5.55 10.38 -10.69
N LYS A 47 -4.46 11.14 -10.49
CA LYS A 47 -3.11 10.79 -10.96
C LYS A 47 -2.50 9.53 -10.32
N ILE A 48 -2.99 9.05 -9.17
CA ILE A 48 -2.46 7.85 -8.51
C ILE A 48 -3.41 6.66 -8.54
N ARG A 49 -4.67 6.84 -8.98
CA ARG A 49 -5.70 5.79 -8.97
C ARG A 49 -5.27 4.53 -9.72
N LEU A 50 -4.70 4.69 -10.91
CA LEU A 50 -4.25 3.55 -11.72
C LEU A 50 -3.15 2.75 -11.01
N LYS A 51 -2.17 3.45 -10.42
CA LYS A 51 -1.08 2.81 -9.68
C LYS A 51 -1.56 2.13 -8.40
N PHE A 52 -2.54 2.72 -7.72
CA PHE A 52 -3.17 2.11 -6.56
C PHE A 52 -3.91 0.81 -6.93
N SER A 53 -4.68 0.80 -8.02
CA SER A 53 -5.34 -0.41 -8.51
C SER A 53 -4.34 -1.50 -8.89
N ASP A 54 -3.27 -1.14 -9.59
CA ASP A 54 -2.21 -2.09 -9.96
C ASP A 54 -1.53 -2.70 -8.73
N MET A 55 -1.14 -1.87 -7.76
CA MET A 55 -0.60 -2.32 -6.48
C MET A 55 -1.58 -3.24 -5.73
N PHE A 56 -2.86 -2.89 -5.68
CA PHE A 56 -3.91 -3.70 -5.06
C PHE A 56 -3.98 -5.09 -5.73
N GLN A 57 -4.04 -5.12 -7.06
CA GLN A 57 -4.07 -6.37 -7.82
C GLN A 57 -2.82 -7.21 -7.58
N ARG A 58 -1.63 -6.60 -7.60
CA ARG A 58 -0.37 -7.28 -7.31
C ARG A 58 -0.35 -7.90 -5.92
N LEU A 59 -0.89 -7.21 -4.92
CA LEU A 59 -0.97 -7.67 -3.52
C LEU A 59 -2.09 -8.69 -3.27
N THR A 60 -3.04 -8.87 -4.18
CA THR A 60 -4.12 -9.85 -4.07
C THR A 60 -4.12 -10.85 -5.23
N LYS A 61 -3.00 -11.01 -5.94
CA LYS A 61 -2.94 -11.78 -7.20
C LYS A 61 -3.10 -13.28 -6.98
N TYR A 62 -2.68 -13.78 -5.83
CA TYR A 62 -2.84 -15.19 -5.48
C TYR A 62 -4.10 -15.41 -4.66
N GLU A 63 -4.80 -16.50 -4.95
CA GLU A 63 -6.00 -16.88 -4.22
C GLU A 63 -5.68 -17.21 -2.75
N ALA A 64 -6.68 -17.00 -1.89
CA ALA A 64 -6.60 -17.37 -0.49
C ALA A 64 -6.36 -18.90 -0.36
N VAL A 65 -5.43 -19.29 0.51
CA VAL A 65 -5.10 -20.70 0.77
C VAL A 65 -5.41 -21.04 2.22
N GLY A 66 -6.34 -21.96 2.44
CA GLY A 66 -6.78 -22.35 3.78
C GLY A 66 -7.38 -21.17 4.55
N ASN A 67 -6.82 -20.88 5.73
CA ASN A 67 -7.26 -19.78 6.60
C ASN A 67 -6.50 -18.46 6.36
N LYS A 68 -5.68 -18.37 5.30
CA LYS A 68 -4.92 -17.16 4.96
C LYS A 68 -5.63 -16.40 3.83
N GLY A 69 -5.82 -15.09 4.01
CA GLY A 69 -6.34 -14.21 2.95
C GLY A 69 -5.40 -14.09 1.75
N SER A 70 -5.92 -13.57 0.62
CA SER A 70 -5.16 -13.41 -0.64
C SER A 70 -3.89 -12.59 -0.49
N VAL A 71 -3.89 -11.59 0.40
CA VAL A 71 -2.69 -10.79 0.70
C VAL A 71 -1.59 -11.67 1.28
N GLN A 72 -1.87 -12.45 2.32
CA GLN A 72 -0.86 -13.33 2.92
C GLN A 72 -0.41 -14.40 1.92
N ALA A 73 -1.33 -14.98 1.15
CA ALA A 73 -0.99 -15.94 0.10
C ALA A 73 -0.06 -15.34 -0.97
N THR A 74 -0.18 -14.04 -1.22
CA THR A 74 0.68 -13.31 -2.15
C THR A 74 2.04 -12.97 -1.56
N ILE A 75 2.07 -12.44 -0.34
CA ILE A 75 3.30 -12.13 0.40
C ILE A 75 4.19 -13.36 0.54
N ASP A 76 3.60 -14.55 0.73
CA ASP A 76 4.33 -15.82 0.83
C ASP A 76 5.02 -16.25 -0.49
N GLN A 77 4.66 -15.65 -1.63
CA GLN A 77 5.09 -16.10 -2.97
C GLN A 77 5.91 -15.07 -3.76
N ILE A 78 5.75 -13.77 -3.49
CA ILE A 78 6.47 -12.73 -4.23
C ILE A 78 7.96 -12.67 -3.87
N SER A 79 8.79 -12.30 -4.84
CA SER A 79 10.22 -12.11 -4.61
C SER A 79 10.50 -10.85 -3.77
N THR A 80 11.70 -10.76 -3.22
CA THR A 80 12.16 -9.54 -2.53
C THR A 80 12.16 -8.34 -3.47
N ASP A 81 12.56 -8.51 -4.73
CA ASP A 81 12.59 -7.44 -5.73
C ASP A 81 11.17 -6.92 -6.03
N GLU A 82 10.21 -7.83 -6.24
CA GLU A 82 8.81 -7.44 -6.45
C GLU A 82 8.24 -6.71 -5.22
N ALA A 83 8.60 -7.13 -4.00
CA ALA A 83 8.18 -6.45 -2.78
C ALA A 83 8.81 -5.06 -2.63
N ILE A 84 10.07 -4.87 -3.04
CA ILE A 84 10.73 -3.56 -3.07
C ILE A 84 10.03 -2.63 -4.06
N GLU A 85 9.64 -3.12 -5.25
CA GLU A 85 8.87 -2.33 -6.22
C GLU A 85 7.52 -1.88 -5.65
N ILE A 86 6.78 -2.78 -4.99
CA ILE A 86 5.51 -2.45 -4.34
C ILE A 86 5.72 -1.40 -3.24
N ALA A 87 6.75 -1.56 -2.40
CA ALA A 87 7.10 -0.56 -1.38
C ALA A 87 7.39 0.81 -2.01
N GLY A 88 8.12 0.83 -3.14
CA GLY A 88 8.39 2.04 -3.91
C GLY A 88 7.12 2.71 -4.43
N ASP A 89 6.15 1.93 -4.93
CA ASP A 89 4.85 2.44 -5.37
C ASP A 89 4.05 3.06 -4.21
N ILE A 90 4.06 2.46 -3.02
CA ILE A 90 3.42 3.01 -1.82
C ILE A 90 4.04 4.35 -1.43
N VAL A 91 5.37 4.42 -1.40
CA VAL A 91 6.12 5.66 -1.07
C VAL A 91 5.83 6.76 -2.08
N TYR A 92 5.89 6.45 -3.38
CA TYR A 92 5.57 7.41 -4.45
C TYR A 92 4.15 7.98 -4.30
N MET A 93 3.15 7.13 -4.04
CA MET A 93 1.78 7.58 -3.85
C MET A 93 1.62 8.43 -2.58
N ALA A 94 2.36 8.13 -1.51
CA ALA A 94 2.39 8.93 -0.29
C ALA A 94 2.98 10.34 -0.55
N ASP A 95 4.10 10.44 -1.27
CA ASP A 95 4.73 11.72 -1.62
C ASP A 95 3.79 12.62 -2.45
N ILE A 96 3.04 12.01 -3.35
CA ILE A 96 2.02 12.69 -4.14
C ILE A 96 0.88 13.26 -3.27
N LEU A 97 0.51 12.56 -2.21
CA LEU A 97 -0.51 13.00 -1.26
C LEU A 97 0.01 14.08 -0.29
N TYR A 98 1.29 13.99 0.10
CA TYR A 98 1.95 14.98 0.98
C TYR A 98 2.30 16.29 0.28
N SER A 99 2.78 16.24 -0.95
CA SER A 99 3.07 17.46 -1.74
C SER A 99 1.81 18.34 -1.94
N LYS A 100 0.61 17.74 -1.92
CA LYS A 100 -0.66 18.46 -1.97
C LYS A 100 -1.06 19.16 -0.66
N LEU A 101 -0.38 18.87 0.45
CA LEU A 101 -0.57 19.53 1.75
C LEU A 101 0.28 20.80 1.87
N SER A 102 1.42 20.87 1.18
CA SER A 102 2.33 22.03 1.19
C SER A 102 1.89 23.20 0.30
N ASP A 103 0.85 23.01 -0.52
CA ASP A 103 0.29 24.04 -1.41
C ASP A 103 -0.93 24.77 -0.79
N LEU A 104 -1.17 24.62 0.51
CA LEU A 104 -2.27 25.25 1.29
C LEU A 104 -1.70 26.01 2.48
#